data_AF-A0A2M7BQP8-F1
#
_entry.id   AF-A0A2M7BQP8-F1
#
_cell.length_a   1.000
_cell.length_b   1.000
_cell.length_c   1.000
_cell.angle_alpha   90.00
_cell.angle_beta   90.00
_cell.angle_gamma   90.00
#
_symmetry.space_group_name_H-M   'P 1'
#
loop_
_entity.id
_entity.type
_entity.pdbx_description
1 polymer ?
#
loop_
_entity_poly.entity_id
_entity_poly.type
_entity_poly.pdbx_seq_one_letter_code
_entity_poly.pdbx_strand_id
1 'polypeptide(L)'
;YQFNIVGNGPQYHYLLSLKLNNLKTFGDIPYSKLHTIYQQNDILLFPSLYAEGWGRTAMEAVACGLPVLGSNLGAIPENLSPKVSILFKPTIKNFQKNIKKVILLKKNCRTYALNNFSTKNFNSLLNLYKSLQN
;
A
#
# COMPACT_ATOMS: atom_id res chain seq x y z
N TYR A 1 1.39 12.31 14.54
CA TYR A 1 1.89 11.42 13.47
C TYR A 1 2.79 12.23 12.56
N GLN A 2 3.89 11.64 12.10
CA GLN A 2 4.68 12.18 10.99
C GLN A 2 4.18 11.54 9.69
N PHE A 3 4.00 12.35 8.65
CA PHE A 3 3.53 11.91 7.34
C PHE A 3 4.66 11.96 6.33
N ASN A 4 4.94 10.83 5.71
CA ASN A 4 5.92 10.70 4.64
C ASN A 4 5.18 10.59 3.30
N ILE A 5 5.43 11.49 2.35
CA ILE A 5 4.84 11.47 1.00
C ILE A 5 5.93 11.24 -0.04
N VAL A 6 5.72 10.23 -0.88
CA VAL A 6 6.59 9.86 -2.01
C VAL A 6 5.81 10.05 -3.31
N GLY A 7 6.47 10.61 -4.32
CA GLY A 7 5.91 10.95 -5.63
C GLY A 7 5.97 12.45 -5.94
N ASN A 8 5.99 12.78 -7.22
CA ASN A 8 6.10 14.15 -7.75
C ASN A 8 4.93 14.58 -8.65
N GLY A 9 3.72 14.08 -8.40
CA GLY A 9 2.55 14.37 -9.23
C GLY A 9 2.24 15.87 -9.39
N PRO A 10 1.28 16.26 -10.26
CA PRO A 10 1.06 17.66 -10.65
C PRO A 10 0.86 18.64 -9.49
N GLN A 11 0.35 18.16 -8.35
CA GLN A 11 0.10 18.94 -7.14
C GLN A 11 1.31 18.99 -6.17
N TYR A 12 2.49 18.50 -6.56
CA TYR A 12 3.67 18.44 -5.70
C TYR A 12 4.10 19.83 -5.21
N HIS A 13 4.13 20.83 -6.09
CA HIS A 13 4.47 22.21 -5.69
C HIS A 13 3.44 22.83 -4.74
N TYR A 14 2.17 22.50 -4.90
CA TYR A 14 1.12 22.90 -3.95
C TYR A 14 1.34 22.25 -2.58
N LEU A 15 1.69 20.95 -2.55
CA LEU A 15 2.01 20.26 -1.30
C LEU A 15 3.18 20.93 -0.55
N LEU A 16 4.22 21.35 -1.27
CA LEU A 16 5.37 22.05 -0.68
C LEU A 16 5.00 23.43 -0.10
N SER A 17 4.00 24.11 -0.67
CA SER A 17 3.58 25.44 -0.20
C SER A 17 2.78 25.41 1.11
N LEU A 18 2.22 24.26 1.49
CA LEU A 18 1.38 24.11 2.70
C LEU A 18 2.15 24.26 4.02
N LYS A 19 3.50 24.21 4.01
CA LYS A 19 4.38 24.41 5.19
C LYS A 19 3.93 23.64 6.46
N LEU A 20 3.60 22.36 6.31
CA LEU A 20 3.15 21.51 7.43
C LEU A 20 4.35 20.93 8.20
N ASN A 21 4.42 21.21 9.51
CA ASN A 21 5.57 20.81 10.36
C ASN A 21 5.75 19.29 10.51
N ASN A 22 4.68 18.51 10.33
CA ASN A 22 4.69 17.05 10.49
C ASN A 22 4.63 16.30 9.16
N LEU A 23 4.96 16.98 8.06
CA LEU A 23 5.00 16.43 6.70
C LEU A 23 6.44 16.41 6.20
N LYS A 24 6.87 15.26 5.68
CA LYS A 24 8.13 15.12 4.94
C LYS A 24 7.83 14.59 3.54
N THR A 25 8.26 15.34 2.54
CA THR A 25 8.17 14.91 1.13
C THR A 25 9.51 14.36 0.68
N PHE A 26 9.47 13.38 -0.22
CA PHE A 26 10.68 12.78 -0.78
C PHE A 26 10.79 12.94 -2.30
N GLY A 27 9.76 13.51 -2.94
CA GLY A 27 9.63 13.52 -4.39
C GLY A 27 9.66 12.10 -4.95
N ASP A 28 10.18 11.95 -6.16
CA ASP A 28 10.37 10.64 -6.77
C ASP A 28 11.57 9.90 -6.17
N ILE A 29 11.33 8.63 -5.84
CA ILE A 29 12.35 7.72 -5.34
C ILE A 29 12.51 6.60 -6.35
N PRO A 30 13.76 6.22 -6.72
CA PRO A 30 14.00 5.05 -7.56
C PRO A 30 13.31 3.80 -6.98
N TYR A 31 12.66 3.02 -7.84
CA TYR A 31 11.90 1.84 -7.43
C TYR A 31 12.73 0.86 -6.58
N SER A 32 14.02 0.70 -6.92
CA SER A 32 14.97 -0.13 -6.17
C SER A 32 15.17 0.30 -4.71
N LYS A 33 14.88 1.56 -4.37
CA LYS A 33 15.00 2.12 -3.01
C LYS A 33 13.65 2.26 -2.30
N LEU A 34 12.53 2.09 -3.00
CA LEU A 34 11.21 2.34 -2.42
C LEU A 34 10.90 1.45 -1.21
N HIS A 35 11.39 0.20 -1.23
CA HIS A 35 11.24 -0.74 -0.13
C HIS A 35 11.79 -0.21 1.22
N THR A 36 12.87 0.58 1.21
CA THR A 36 13.44 1.12 2.46
C THR A 36 12.49 2.13 3.09
N ILE A 37 11.78 2.92 2.27
CA ILE A 37 10.77 3.85 2.77
C ILE A 37 9.61 3.08 3.39
N TYR A 38 9.06 2.07 2.72
CA TYR A 38 7.99 1.27 3.31
C TYR A 38 8.38 0.67 4.66
N GLN A 39 9.60 0.13 4.78
CA GLN A 39 10.09 -0.50 6.00
C GLN A 39 10.31 0.49 7.15
N GLN A 40 10.59 1.76 6.85
CA GLN A 40 10.78 2.83 7.84
C GLN A 40 9.47 3.44 8.36
N ASN A 41 8.31 2.98 7.88
CA ASN A 41 7.00 3.47 8.30
C ASN A 41 6.22 2.43 9.13
N ASP A 42 5.18 2.90 9.81
CA ASP A 42 4.31 2.06 10.65
C ASP A 42 3.03 1.62 9.94
N ILE A 43 2.51 2.45 9.04
CA ILE A 43 1.30 2.21 8.26
C ILE A 43 1.45 2.79 6.86
N LEU A 44 0.76 2.19 5.87
CA LEU A 44 0.41 2.88 4.63
C LEU A 44 -1.00 3.45 4.77
N LEU A 45 -1.16 4.76 4.52
CA LEU A 45 -2.47 5.36 4.29
C LEU A 45 -2.79 5.28 2.80
N PHE A 46 -3.93 4.68 2.44
CA PHE A 46 -4.36 4.53 1.05
C PHE A 46 -5.81 5.04 0.85
N PRO A 47 -6.02 6.37 0.93
CA PRO A 47 -7.35 6.99 1.06
C PRO A 47 -8.03 7.30 -0.28
N SER A 48 -7.85 6.47 -1.31
CA SER A 48 -8.40 6.72 -2.66
C SER A 48 -9.89 7.04 -2.62
N LEU A 49 -10.30 8.16 -3.24
CA LEU A 49 -11.70 8.60 -3.29
C LEU A 49 -12.49 7.99 -4.45
N TYR A 50 -11.78 7.39 -5.39
CA TYR A 50 -12.34 6.76 -6.59
C TYR A 50 -11.96 5.28 -6.62
N ALA A 51 -12.63 4.52 -7.48
CA ALA A 51 -12.32 3.11 -7.68
C ALA A 51 -10.89 2.97 -8.19
N GLU A 52 -10.08 2.23 -7.44
CA GLU A 52 -8.73 1.84 -7.87
C GLU A 52 -8.78 0.53 -8.65
N GLY A 53 -7.81 0.37 -9.55
CA GLY A 53 -7.50 -0.94 -10.11
C GLY A 53 -6.84 -1.82 -9.06
N TRP A 54 -5.69 -2.40 -9.39
CA TRP A 54 -5.07 -3.41 -8.54
C TRP A 54 -4.43 -2.88 -7.23
N GLY A 55 -4.10 -1.59 -7.15
CA GLY A 55 -3.51 -1.02 -5.93
C GLY A 55 -2.12 -1.58 -5.60
N ARG A 56 -1.22 -1.67 -6.59
CA ARG A 56 0.15 -2.20 -6.43
C ARG A 56 0.90 -1.59 -5.24
N THR A 57 0.75 -0.29 -5.02
CA THR A 57 1.34 0.43 -3.87
C THR A 57 0.98 -0.22 -2.52
N ALA A 58 -0.26 -0.69 -2.37
CA ALA A 58 -0.71 -1.36 -1.16
C ALA A 58 -0.11 -2.78 -1.03
N MET A 59 0.01 -3.51 -2.13
CA MET A 59 0.68 -4.82 -2.15
C MET A 59 2.16 -4.70 -1.83
N GLU A 60 2.84 -3.70 -2.37
CA GLU A 60 4.26 -3.40 -2.12
C GLU A 60 4.49 -3.06 -0.64
N ALA A 61 3.61 -2.25 -0.04
CA ALA A 61 3.62 -1.99 1.39
C ALA A 61 3.47 -3.29 2.21
N VAL A 62 2.47 -4.12 1.93
CA VAL A 62 2.27 -5.39 2.64
C VAL A 62 3.47 -6.33 2.46
N ALA A 63 4.05 -6.39 1.26
CA ALA A 63 5.26 -7.16 0.98
C ALA A 63 6.48 -6.67 1.76
N CYS A 64 6.55 -5.38 2.07
CA CYS A 64 7.56 -4.77 2.93
C CYS A 64 7.23 -4.86 4.44
N GLY A 65 6.15 -5.56 4.80
CA GLY A 65 5.75 -5.72 6.20
C GLY A 65 4.93 -4.54 6.75
N LEU A 66 4.41 -3.66 5.89
CA LEU A 66 3.67 -2.46 6.27
C LEU A 66 2.15 -2.68 6.10
N PRO A 67 1.34 -2.59 7.17
CA PRO A 67 -0.10 -2.79 7.07
C PRO A 67 -0.79 -1.59 6.42
N VAL A 68 -1.96 -1.83 5.81
CA VAL A 68 -2.68 -0.85 5.00
C VAL A 68 -3.96 -0.36 5.68
N LEU A 69 -4.10 0.95 5.83
CA LEU A 69 -5.34 1.60 6.23
C LEU A 69 -5.87 2.38 5.04
N GLY A 70 -7.00 1.98 4.48
CA GLY A 70 -7.38 2.51 3.19
C GLY A 70 -8.85 2.39 2.81
N SER A 71 -9.12 2.80 1.59
CA SER A 71 -10.45 2.77 0.99
C SER A 71 -10.90 1.35 0.67
N ASN A 72 -12.21 1.10 0.75
CA ASN A 72 -12.84 -0.13 0.28
C ASN A 72 -13.45 0.00 -1.13
N LEU A 73 -12.84 0.82 -1.99
CA LEU A 73 -13.35 1.14 -3.33
C LEU A 73 -12.57 0.40 -4.41
N GLY A 74 -13.23 0.09 -5.53
CA GLY A 74 -12.61 -0.64 -6.64
C GLY A 74 -12.10 -2.02 -6.22
N ALA A 75 -10.97 -2.46 -6.79
CA ALA A 75 -10.40 -3.78 -6.50
C ALA A 75 -9.49 -3.80 -5.25
N ILE A 76 -9.43 -2.74 -4.45
CA ILE A 76 -8.63 -2.71 -3.20
C ILE A 76 -9.01 -3.87 -2.25
N PRO A 77 -10.31 -4.15 -2.01
CA PRO A 77 -10.71 -5.26 -1.13
C PRO A 77 -10.42 -6.66 -1.70
N GLU A 78 -10.17 -6.77 -3.00
CA GLU A 78 -9.82 -8.05 -3.64
C GLU A 78 -8.36 -8.43 -3.38
N ASN A 79 -7.50 -7.41 -3.23
CA ASN A 79 -6.04 -7.58 -3.10
C ASN A 79 -5.55 -7.60 -1.67
N LEU A 80 -6.41 -7.29 -0.71
CA LEU A 80 -6.05 -7.18 0.68
C LEU A 80 -7.06 -7.94 1.53
N SER A 81 -6.61 -8.45 2.67
CA SER A 81 -7.49 -9.10 3.63
C SER A 81 -7.49 -8.36 4.97
N PRO A 82 -8.48 -8.63 5.85
CA PRO A 82 -8.48 -8.13 7.22
C PRO A 82 -7.24 -8.53 8.05
N LYS A 83 -6.43 -9.49 7.60
CA LYS A 83 -5.19 -9.88 8.28
C LYS A 83 -4.08 -8.82 8.16
N VAL A 84 -4.12 -8.00 7.12
CA VAL A 84 -3.06 -7.03 6.76
C VAL A 84 -3.58 -5.61 6.53
N SER A 85 -4.89 -5.44 6.54
CA SER A 85 -5.52 -4.16 6.23
C SER A 85 -6.78 -3.90 7.04
N ILE A 86 -7.15 -2.62 7.15
CA ILE A 86 -8.48 -2.18 7.57
C ILE A 86 -9.00 -1.26 6.46
N LEU A 87 -10.07 -1.68 5.79
CA LEU A 87 -10.64 -0.99 4.63
C LEU A 87 -12.05 -0.48 4.93
N PHE A 88 -12.36 0.75 4.50
CA PHE A 88 -13.65 1.39 4.73
C PHE A 88 -13.91 2.54 3.75
N LYS A 89 -15.11 3.14 3.80
CA LYS A 89 -15.39 4.39 3.08
C LYS A 89 -14.42 5.49 3.55
N PRO A 90 -13.69 6.17 2.65
CA PRO A 90 -12.62 7.10 3.02
C PRO A 90 -13.17 8.41 3.59
N THR A 91 -13.44 8.40 4.90
CA THR A 91 -13.87 9.58 5.66
C THR A 91 -12.88 9.85 6.78
N ILE A 92 -12.69 11.13 7.14
CA ILE A 92 -11.80 11.55 8.23
C ILE A 92 -12.10 10.75 9.51
N LYS A 93 -13.39 10.61 9.86
CA LYS A 93 -13.85 9.85 11.04
C LYS A 93 -13.38 8.39 11.02
N ASN A 94 -13.46 7.73 9.88
CA ASN A 94 -13.05 6.32 9.76
C ASN A 94 -11.53 6.15 9.90
N PHE A 95 -10.74 7.06 9.31
CA PHE A 95 -9.28 7.05 9.47
C PHE A 95 -8.88 7.27 10.93
N GLN A 96 -9.41 8.31 11.58
CA GLN A 96 -9.12 8.62 12.98
C GLN A 96 -9.48 7.45 13.92
N LYS A 97 -10.61 6.78 13.69
CA LYS A 97 -11.07 5.64 14.50
C LYS A 97 -10.13 4.42 14.42
N ASN A 98 -9.47 4.20 13.29
CA ASN A 98 -8.81 2.92 13.00
C ASN A 98 -7.28 2.99 12.92
N ILE A 99 -6.68 4.18 12.90
CA ILE A 99 -5.24 4.36 12.72
C ILE A 99 -4.37 3.63 13.76
N LYS A 100 -4.81 3.53 15.01
CA LYS A 100 -4.08 2.78 16.05
C LYS A 100 -4.24 1.25 15.90
N LYS A 101 -5.38 0.79 15.36
CA LYS A 101 -5.70 -0.64 15.26
C LYS A 101 -4.91 -1.32 14.16
N VAL A 102 -4.74 -0.64 13.03
CA VAL A 102 -4.08 -1.21 11.84
C VAL A 102 -2.61 -1.56 12.09
N ILE A 103 -1.93 -0.83 12.99
CA ILE A 103 -0.51 -1.06 13.35
C ILE A 103 -0.31 -2.49 13.89
N LEU A 104 -1.32 -3.04 14.59
CA LEU A 104 -1.27 -4.39 15.18
C LEU A 104 -1.17 -5.51 14.12
N LEU A 105 -1.49 -5.19 12.85
CA LEU A 105 -1.47 -6.14 11.74
C LEU A 105 -0.07 -6.30 11.12
N LYS A 106 0.91 -5.46 11.49
CA LYS A 106 2.28 -5.43 10.93
C LYS A 106 2.93 -6.83 10.85
N LYS A 107 2.82 -7.61 11.93
CA LYS A 107 3.38 -8.97 12.04
C LYS A 107 2.86 -9.97 10.98
N ASN A 108 1.68 -9.73 10.41
CA ASN A 108 1.08 -10.64 9.44
C ASN A 108 1.50 -10.32 7.99
N CYS A 109 2.01 -9.11 7.74
CA CYS A 109 2.09 -8.54 6.39
C CYS A 109 3.06 -9.31 5.49
N ARG A 110 4.31 -9.53 5.91
CA ARG A 110 5.31 -10.23 5.08
C ARG A 110 4.87 -11.65 4.75
N THR A 111 4.41 -12.40 5.74
CA THR A 111 3.92 -13.78 5.56
C THR A 111 2.72 -13.83 4.62
N TYR A 112 1.78 -12.89 4.76
CA TYR A 112 0.65 -12.79 3.85
C TYR A 112 1.10 -12.54 2.41
N ALA A 113 2.04 -11.62 2.17
CA ALA A 113 2.54 -11.34 0.82
C ALA A 113 3.24 -12.56 0.19
N LEU A 114 4.05 -13.29 0.96
CA LEU A 114 4.70 -14.52 0.46
C LEU A 114 3.70 -15.61 0.08
N ASN A 115 2.55 -15.67 0.75
CA ASN A 115 1.53 -16.67 0.47
C ASN A 115 0.64 -16.32 -0.71
N ASN A 116 0.41 -15.03 -0.98
CA ASN A 116 -0.58 -14.58 -1.97
C ASN A 116 0.04 -13.95 -3.24
N PHE A 117 1.24 -13.35 -3.14
CA PHE A 117 1.86 -12.54 -4.20
C PHE A 117 3.28 -13.01 -4.55
N SER A 118 3.62 -14.26 -4.25
CA SER A 118 4.96 -14.79 -4.51
C SER A 118 5.16 -15.27 -5.95
N THR A 119 6.39 -15.71 -6.21
CA THR A 119 6.81 -16.36 -7.46
C THR A 119 5.98 -17.60 -7.81
N LYS A 120 5.19 -18.14 -6.88
CA LYS A 120 4.20 -19.18 -7.16
C LYS A 120 3.23 -18.76 -8.27
N ASN A 121 2.78 -17.50 -8.29
CA ASN A 121 1.88 -16.99 -9.33
C ASN A 121 2.57 -16.99 -10.69
N PHE A 122 3.84 -16.59 -10.74
CA PHE A 122 4.65 -16.64 -11.96
C PHE A 122 4.82 -18.07 -12.47
N ASN A 123 5.11 -19.02 -11.58
CA ASN A 123 5.26 -20.43 -11.96
C ASN A 123 3.97 -21.01 -12.54
N SER A 124 2.81 -20.68 -11.97
CA SER A 124 1.51 -21.10 -12.50
C SER A 124 1.26 -20.55 -13.90
N LEU A 125 1.54 -19.26 -14.12
CA LEU A 125 1.41 -18.63 -15.44
C LEU A 125 2.37 -19.27 -16.46
N LEU A 126 3.62 -19.48 -16.07
CA LEU A 126 4.62 -20.11 -16.92
C LEU A 126 4.22 -21.53 -17.33
N ASN A 127 3.67 -22.30 -16.39
CA ASN A 127 3.18 -23.66 -16.67
C ASN A 127 2.01 -23.65 -17.66
N LEU A 128 1.07 -22.71 -17.49
CA LEU A 128 -0.02 -22.52 -18.46
C LEU A 128 0.50 -22.19 -19.85
N TYR A 129 1.47 -21.27 -19.95
CA TYR A 129 2.03 -20.90 -21.25
C TYR A 129 2.74 -22.08 -21.91
N LYS A 130 3.47 -22.88 -21.13
CA LYS A 130 4.10 -24.11 -21.63
C LYS A 130 3.07 -25.14 -22.09
N SER A 131 1.93 -25.28 -21.42
CA SER A 131 0.91 -26.26 -21.81
C SER A 131 0.19 -25.91 -23.12
N LEU A 132 0.18 -24.63 -23.51
CA LEU A 132 -0.45 -24.16 -24.76
C LEU A 132 0.49 -24.21 -25.97
N GLN A 133 1.78 -24.53 -25.76
CA GLN A 133 2.78 -24.65 -26.82
C GLN A 133 2.94 -26.08 -27.36
N ASN A 134 2.26 -27.04 -26.73
CA ASN A 134 2.12 -28.42 -27.20
C ASN A 134 0.77 -28.60 -27.90
#